data_AF-A0A9Y2JP25-F1
#
_entry.id   AF-A0A9Y2JP25-F1
#
_cell.length_a   1.000
_cell.length_b   1.000
_cell.length_c   1.000
_cell.angle_alpha   90.00
_cell.angle_beta   90.00
_cell.angle_gamma   90.00
#
_symmetry.space_group_name_H-M   'P 1'
#
loop_
_entity.id
_entity.type
_entity.pdbx_description
1 polymer ?
#
loop_
_entity_poly.entity_id
_entity_poly.type
_entity_poly.pdbx_seq_one_letter_code
_entity_poly.pdbx_strand_id
1 'polypeptide(L)'
;MTKLRRYYWREISVGAHLRFIEWCDEEGIATQDEIGNSLVLNLESQYRDQFEKFEREAIEKAAQVHKTRPKYVYDEPSDAEIIGECEVRILAYKATYLSPTRDQVLVLPLGGTDPDTAKPVEEFVAEHLRAEGREVMFCESLPFQALFGCLMWMWVQDHADPLKRPAGFGGRPGEGGGEDQLIWTMLPSDFGRRSHADRRQVELGQHLDFIGETTEDLLRVFDYWREYSRPLRQYLWAYKPEDEKRARMIIRVLGARRVKLVLRWLAESYWSRYLGWPDLLTWRETSSGPDDVLFVEVKSSGDHLSGDQRTWIQENKTHLGFEFALAKVHRTAKLPVDPL
;
A
#
# COMPACT_ATOMS: atom_id res chain seq x y z
N MET A 1 -10.31 -11.13 10.97
CA MET A 1 -9.72 -10.49 12.16
C MET A 1 -10.47 -9.20 12.44
N THR A 2 -10.97 -8.96 13.67
CA THR A 2 -11.76 -7.76 14.01
C THR A 2 -10.87 -6.51 14.14
N LYS A 3 -11.41 -5.28 13.93
CA LYS A 3 -10.66 -4.01 14.10
C LYS A 3 -9.96 -3.95 15.46
N LEU A 4 -10.65 -4.39 16.51
CA LEU A 4 -10.10 -4.48 17.86
C LEU A 4 -8.83 -5.37 17.92
N ARG A 5 -8.86 -6.57 17.34
CA ARG A 5 -7.68 -7.45 17.28
C ARG A 5 -6.50 -6.80 16.56
N ARG A 6 -6.76 -5.96 15.55
CA ARG A 6 -5.70 -5.26 14.80
C ARG A 6 -5.05 -4.14 15.61
N TYR A 7 -5.83 -3.28 16.26
CA TYR A 7 -5.27 -2.15 17.01
C TYR A 7 -4.70 -2.55 18.37
N TYR A 8 -5.29 -3.56 19.02
CA TYR A 8 -4.86 -4.06 20.32
C TYR A 8 -4.05 -5.36 20.22
N TRP A 9 -3.45 -5.67 19.05
CA TRP A 9 -2.77 -6.95 18.83
C TRP A 9 -1.70 -7.22 19.89
N ARG A 10 -0.96 -6.18 20.29
CA ARG A 10 0.09 -6.29 21.30
C ARG A 10 -0.50 -6.54 22.68
N GLU A 11 -1.53 -5.80 23.07
CA GLU A 11 -2.22 -5.95 24.36
C GLU A 11 -2.88 -7.32 24.47
N ILE A 12 -3.48 -7.81 23.39
CA ILE A 12 -4.11 -9.13 23.32
C ILE A 12 -3.04 -10.22 23.40
N SER A 13 -1.97 -10.11 22.61
CA SER A 13 -0.86 -11.06 22.61
C SER A 13 -0.19 -11.13 23.98
N VAL A 14 0.21 -9.99 24.54
CA VAL A 14 0.82 -9.92 25.88
C VAL A 14 -0.14 -10.42 26.96
N GLY A 15 -1.41 -10.03 26.91
CA GLY A 15 -2.42 -10.48 27.87
C GLY A 15 -2.64 -11.99 27.85
N ALA A 16 -2.71 -12.58 26.64
CA ALA A 16 -2.85 -14.02 26.46
C ALA A 16 -1.61 -14.79 26.94
N HIS A 17 -0.41 -14.33 26.58
CA HIS A 17 0.84 -14.99 26.99
C HIS A 17 1.07 -14.90 28.50
N LEU A 18 0.80 -13.75 29.13
CA LEU A 18 0.92 -13.60 30.57
C LEU A 18 -0.04 -14.56 31.29
N ARG A 19 -1.30 -14.65 30.85
CA ARG A 19 -2.25 -15.56 31.49
C ARG A 19 -1.92 -17.03 31.21
N PHE A 20 -1.36 -17.34 30.05
CA PHE A 20 -0.88 -18.67 29.73
C PHE A 20 0.32 -19.09 30.58
N ILE A 21 1.28 -18.20 30.81
CA ILE A 21 2.41 -18.42 31.71
C ILE A 21 1.92 -18.64 33.16
N GLU A 22 1.01 -17.79 33.64
CA GLU A 22 0.40 -17.97 34.97
C GLU A 22 -0.29 -19.33 35.10
N TRP A 23 -1.00 -19.77 34.05
CA TRP A 23 -1.64 -21.08 34.03
C TRP A 23 -0.62 -22.23 34.01
N CYS A 24 0.47 -22.11 33.25
CA CYS A 24 1.55 -23.09 33.29
C CYS A 24 2.14 -23.22 34.70
N ASP A 25 2.35 -22.09 35.40
CA ASP A 25 2.82 -22.08 36.78
C ASP A 25 1.78 -22.72 37.74
N GLU A 26 0.49 -22.44 37.57
CA GLU A 26 -0.62 -23.03 38.33
C GLU A 26 -0.69 -24.57 38.16
N GLU A 27 -0.39 -25.09 36.97
CA GLU A 27 -0.38 -26.52 36.65
C GLU A 27 0.98 -27.21 36.89
N GLY A 28 1.99 -26.45 37.34
CA GLY A 28 3.34 -26.98 37.57
C GLY A 28 4.10 -27.35 36.29
N ILE A 29 3.76 -26.74 35.17
CA ILE A 29 4.42 -26.92 33.86
C ILE A 29 5.59 -25.94 33.77
N ALA A 30 6.81 -26.45 33.61
CA ALA A 30 8.01 -25.63 33.47
C ALA A 30 7.96 -24.81 32.18
N THR A 31 8.06 -23.48 32.30
CA THR A 31 8.08 -22.55 31.16
C THR A 31 9.48 -22.30 30.60
N GLN A 32 10.51 -22.91 31.19
CA GLN A 32 11.91 -22.84 30.78
C GLN A 32 12.57 -24.23 30.76
N ASP A 33 13.56 -24.42 29.90
CA ASP A 33 14.41 -25.60 29.91
C ASP A 33 15.52 -25.50 30.98
N GLU A 34 16.31 -26.57 31.13
CA GLU A 34 17.40 -26.67 32.12
C GLU A 34 18.52 -25.61 31.93
N ILE A 35 18.58 -24.96 30.76
CA ILE A 35 19.60 -23.97 30.40
C ILE A 35 18.98 -22.55 30.37
N GLY A 36 17.69 -22.42 30.71
CA GLY A 36 16.98 -21.15 30.84
C GLY A 36 16.34 -20.63 29.54
N ASN A 37 16.25 -21.43 28.47
CA ASN A 37 15.53 -21.03 27.26
C ASN A 37 14.02 -21.12 27.48
N SER A 38 13.27 -20.18 26.91
CA SER A 38 11.81 -20.16 26.97
C SER A 38 11.19 -21.34 26.21
N LEU A 39 10.31 -22.09 26.86
CA LEU A 39 9.51 -23.15 26.26
C LEU A 39 8.10 -22.69 25.87
N VAL A 40 7.74 -21.43 26.15
CA VAL A 40 6.37 -20.91 26.07
C VAL A 40 5.74 -21.15 24.70
N LEU A 41 6.43 -20.86 23.60
CA LEU A 41 5.89 -21.06 22.23
C LEU A 41 5.66 -22.53 21.88
N ASN A 42 6.50 -23.43 22.41
CA ASN A 42 6.32 -24.88 22.19
C ASN A 42 5.11 -25.39 22.99
N LEU A 43 4.96 -24.90 24.23
CA LEU A 43 3.84 -25.22 25.10
C LEU A 43 2.52 -24.67 24.55
N GLU A 44 2.52 -23.49 23.93
CA GLU A 44 1.33 -22.93 23.26
C GLU A 44 0.79 -23.87 22.18
N SER A 45 1.69 -24.44 21.37
CA SER A 45 1.31 -25.42 20.35
C SER A 45 0.73 -26.71 20.97
N GLN A 46 1.34 -27.17 22.07
CA GLN A 46 0.90 -28.37 22.79
C GLN A 46 -0.44 -28.17 23.53
N TYR A 47 -0.69 -26.98 24.06
CA TYR A 47 -1.87 -26.62 24.84
C TYR A 47 -2.72 -25.57 24.13
N ARG A 48 -2.89 -25.75 22.82
CA ARG A 48 -3.52 -24.79 21.92
C ARG A 48 -4.91 -24.34 22.36
N ASP A 49 -5.77 -25.29 22.75
CA ASP A 49 -7.15 -24.99 23.17
C ASP A 49 -7.19 -24.05 24.38
N GLN A 50 -6.23 -24.22 25.28
CA GLN A 50 -6.10 -23.41 26.49
C GLN A 50 -5.57 -22.01 26.15
N PHE A 51 -4.56 -21.91 25.28
CA PHE A 51 -4.07 -20.63 24.81
C PHE A 51 -5.15 -19.85 24.04
N GLU A 52 -5.93 -20.51 23.17
CA GLU A 52 -7.05 -19.89 22.45
C GLU A 52 -8.14 -19.38 23.40
N LYS A 53 -8.36 -20.04 24.55
CA LYS A 53 -9.25 -19.52 25.59
C LYS A 53 -8.74 -18.21 26.18
N PHE A 54 -7.46 -18.14 26.55
CA PHE A 54 -6.86 -16.91 27.08
C PHE A 54 -6.78 -15.79 26.05
N GLU A 55 -6.59 -16.12 24.77
CA GLU A 55 -6.69 -15.15 23.69
C GLU A 55 -8.10 -14.52 23.64
N ARG A 56 -9.16 -15.34 23.74
CA ARG A 56 -10.55 -14.85 23.80
C ARG A 56 -10.79 -13.92 24.99
N GLU A 57 -10.33 -14.29 26.19
CA GLU A 57 -10.43 -13.47 27.40
C GLU A 57 -9.68 -12.13 27.25
N ALA A 58 -8.48 -12.15 26.67
CA ALA A 58 -7.70 -10.95 26.41
C ALA A 58 -8.40 -10.01 25.40
N ILE A 59 -9.08 -10.56 24.40
CA ILE A 59 -9.89 -9.79 23.43
C ILE A 59 -11.10 -9.15 24.10
N GLU A 60 -11.82 -9.88 24.95
CA GLU A 60 -12.96 -9.34 25.70
C GLU A 60 -12.53 -8.20 26.62
N LYS A 61 -11.40 -8.38 27.32
CA LYS A 61 -10.80 -7.34 28.15
C LYS A 61 -10.40 -6.11 27.33
N ALA A 62 -9.75 -6.31 26.18
CA ALA A 62 -9.41 -5.21 25.26
C ALA A 62 -10.67 -4.48 24.76
N ALA A 63 -11.76 -5.20 24.49
CA ALA A 63 -13.03 -4.61 24.07
C ALA A 63 -13.64 -3.73 25.18
N GLN A 64 -13.60 -4.19 26.42
CA GLN A 64 -14.12 -3.44 27.57
C GLN A 64 -13.29 -2.20 27.89
N VAL A 65 -11.96 -2.31 27.82
CA VAL A 65 -11.04 -1.17 27.94
C VAL A 65 -11.31 -0.16 26.83
N HIS A 66 -11.47 -0.61 25.59
CA HIS A 66 -11.75 0.30 24.48
C HIS A 66 -13.07 1.06 24.65
N LYS A 67 -14.13 0.42 25.16
CA LYS A 67 -15.43 1.09 25.44
C LYS A 67 -15.35 2.17 26.51
N THR A 68 -14.51 1.98 27.53
CA THR A 68 -14.48 2.84 28.72
C THR A 68 -13.36 3.89 28.67
N ARG A 69 -12.24 3.54 28.02
CA ARG A 69 -11.06 4.39 27.85
C ARG A 69 -10.33 3.98 26.57
N PRO A 70 -10.81 4.40 25.39
CA PRO A 70 -10.19 4.02 24.13
C PRO A 70 -8.75 4.51 24.07
N LYS A 71 -7.80 3.58 24.00
CA LYS A 71 -6.39 3.88 23.76
C LYS A 71 -6.14 4.22 22.28
N TYR A 72 -6.90 3.59 21.41
CA TYR A 72 -6.90 3.81 19.97
C TYR A 72 -8.29 4.29 19.56
N VAL A 73 -8.35 5.36 18.76
CA VAL A 73 -9.57 5.83 18.10
C VAL A 73 -9.52 5.30 16.67
N TYR A 74 -10.55 4.58 16.26
CA TYR A 74 -10.64 4.02 14.91
C TYR A 74 -12.00 4.29 14.26
N ASP A 75 -12.53 5.50 14.52
CA ASP A 75 -13.57 6.12 13.68
C ASP A 75 -12.98 6.40 12.29
N GLU A 76 -12.77 5.32 11.55
CA GLU A 76 -12.54 5.37 10.12
C GLU A 76 -13.90 5.38 9.45
N PRO A 77 -14.14 6.30 8.52
CA PRO A 77 -15.36 6.29 7.73
C PRO A 77 -15.52 4.93 7.04
N SER A 78 -16.74 4.43 7.00
CA SER A 78 -17.11 3.24 6.27
C SER A 78 -16.93 3.43 4.77
N ASP A 79 -16.86 2.33 4.02
CA ASP A 79 -16.77 2.38 2.56
C ASP A 79 -17.97 3.13 1.96
N ALA A 80 -19.16 3.00 2.56
CA ALA A 80 -20.36 3.68 2.10
C ALA A 80 -20.28 5.20 2.33
N GLU A 81 -19.77 5.63 3.47
CA GLU A 81 -19.53 7.05 3.77
C GLU A 81 -18.51 7.64 2.80
N ILE A 82 -17.36 7.00 2.61
CA ILE A 82 -16.33 7.45 1.64
C ILE A 82 -16.88 7.55 0.23
N ILE A 83 -17.58 6.50 -0.24
CA ILE A 83 -18.15 6.47 -1.59
C ILE A 83 -19.17 7.60 -1.77
N GLY A 84 -20.01 7.85 -0.75
CA GLY A 84 -21.01 8.92 -0.78
C GLY A 84 -20.39 10.31 -0.73
N GLU A 85 -19.54 10.59 0.24
CA GLU A 85 -18.92 11.90 0.48
C GLU A 85 -17.99 12.32 -0.66
N CYS A 86 -17.24 11.38 -1.22
CA CYS A 86 -16.32 11.67 -2.32
C CYS A 86 -16.97 11.54 -3.71
N GLU A 87 -18.26 11.19 -3.77
CA GLU A 87 -19.03 10.98 -5.00
C GLU A 87 -18.36 9.96 -5.95
N VAL A 88 -17.86 8.86 -5.38
CA VAL A 88 -17.06 7.88 -6.12
C VAL A 88 -17.93 7.19 -7.18
N ARG A 89 -17.51 7.29 -8.44
CA ARG A 89 -18.12 6.56 -9.56
C ARG A 89 -17.93 5.05 -9.38
N ILE A 90 -19.02 4.28 -9.49
CA ILE A 90 -18.96 2.81 -9.43
C ILE A 90 -19.00 2.23 -10.85
N LEU A 91 -18.01 1.40 -11.18
CA LEU A 91 -18.01 0.56 -12.38
C LEU A 91 -18.40 -0.86 -11.98
N ALA A 92 -19.59 -1.31 -12.35
CA ALA A 92 -20.10 -2.61 -11.94
C ALA A 92 -19.83 -3.68 -13.01
N TYR A 93 -19.05 -4.69 -12.67
CA TYR A 93 -18.77 -5.83 -13.54
C TYR A 93 -19.40 -7.09 -12.98
N LYS A 94 -19.86 -7.98 -13.86
CA LYS A 94 -20.40 -9.29 -13.49
C LYS A 94 -19.46 -10.37 -13.96
N ALA A 95 -19.15 -11.33 -13.10
CA ALA A 95 -18.23 -12.41 -13.42
C ALA A 95 -18.67 -13.75 -12.82
N THR A 96 -18.14 -14.82 -13.41
CA THR A 96 -18.18 -16.19 -12.85
C THR A 96 -16.93 -16.38 -12.01
N TYR A 97 -17.10 -16.73 -10.74
CA TYR A 97 -15.97 -16.93 -9.82
C TYR A 97 -15.50 -18.37 -9.85
N LEU A 98 -14.19 -18.56 -9.95
CA LEU A 98 -13.59 -19.87 -9.76
C LEU A 98 -13.58 -20.21 -8.26
N SER A 99 -14.01 -21.42 -7.89
CA SER A 99 -14.14 -21.83 -6.49
C SER A 99 -13.85 -23.33 -6.31
N PRO A 100 -13.04 -23.74 -5.31
CA PRO A 100 -12.27 -22.90 -4.41
C PRO A 100 -11.02 -22.32 -5.10
N THR A 101 -10.54 -21.17 -4.61
CA THR A 101 -9.21 -20.63 -4.90
C THR A 101 -8.45 -20.50 -3.57
N ARG A 102 -7.15 -20.81 -3.55
CA ARG A 102 -6.35 -20.81 -2.31
C ARG A 102 -5.84 -19.42 -1.94
N ASP A 103 -5.16 -18.76 -2.88
CA ASP A 103 -4.40 -17.53 -2.57
C ASP A 103 -4.95 -16.27 -3.24
N GLN A 104 -5.53 -16.40 -4.44
CA GLN A 104 -6.02 -15.28 -5.22
C GLN A 104 -7.40 -15.55 -5.81
N VAL A 105 -8.27 -14.55 -5.78
CA VAL A 105 -9.60 -14.63 -6.39
C VAL A 105 -9.45 -14.63 -7.91
N LEU A 106 -9.84 -15.72 -8.55
CA LEU A 106 -9.85 -15.86 -10.00
C LEU A 106 -11.28 -15.80 -10.54
N VAL A 107 -11.46 -15.08 -11.65
CA VAL A 107 -12.75 -14.84 -12.28
C VAL A 107 -12.68 -15.06 -13.78
N LEU A 108 -13.85 -15.36 -14.34
CA LEU A 108 -14.09 -15.57 -15.76
C LEU A 108 -15.22 -14.62 -16.23
N PRO A 109 -15.28 -14.29 -17.53
CA PRO A 109 -16.47 -13.71 -18.12
C PRO A 109 -17.72 -14.53 -17.79
N LEU A 110 -18.89 -13.87 -17.78
CA LEU A 110 -20.16 -14.56 -17.54
C LEU A 110 -20.36 -15.70 -18.56
N GLY A 111 -20.68 -16.89 -18.04
CA GLY A 111 -20.84 -18.09 -18.85
C GLY A 111 -19.53 -18.77 -19.26
N GLY A 112 -18.36 -18.25 -18.85
CA GLY A 112 -17.09 -18.94 -19.03
C GLY A 112 -17.07 -20.29 -18.29
N THR A 113 -16.64 -21.33 -18.99
CA THR A 113 -16.64 -22.72 -18.49
C THR A 113 -15.25 -23.34 -18.37
N ASP A 114 -14.22 -22.68 -18.89
CA ASP A 114 -12.85 -23.18 -18.92
C ASP A 114 -12.02 -22.54 -17.79
N PRO A 115 -11.70 -23.28 -16.71
CA PRO A 115 -10.91 -22.78 -15.58
C PRO A 115 -9.55 -22.20 -15.97
N ASP A 116 -8.91 -22.70 -17.02
CA ASP A 116 -7.56 -22.27 -17.43
C ASP A 116 -7.54 -20.85 -18.00
N THR A 117 -8.71 -20.32 -18.33
CA THR A 117 -8.90 -18.94 -18.79
C THR A 117 -9.21 -17.95 -17.66
N ALA A 118 -9.31 -18.43 -16.41
CA ALA A 118 -9.61 -17.59 -15.26
C ALA A 118 -8.44 -16.67 -14.93
N LYS A 119 -8.76 -15.43 -14.54
CA LYS A 119 -7.77 -14.37 -14.30
C LYS A 119 -7.99 -13.68 -12.97
N PRO A 120 -6.96 -13.03 -12.41
CA PRO A 120 -7.12 -12.09 -11.30
C PRO A 120 -8.20 -11.04 -11.61
N VAL A 121 -8.90 -10.57 -10.58
CA VAL A 121 -10.00 -9.60 -10.75
C VAL A 121 -9.53 -8.29 -11.38
N GLU A 122 -8.30 -7.87 -11.10
CA GLU A 122 -7.68 -6.67 -11.63
C GLU A 122 -7.41 -6.80 -13.13
N GLU A 123 -6.89 -7.97 -13.58
CA GLU A 123 -6.68 -8.24 -15.00
C GLU A 123 -8.02 -8.35 -15.74
N PHE A 124 -9.03 -8.99 -15.12
CA PHE A 124 -10.38 -9.05 -15.68
C PHE A 124 -10.98 -7.65 -15.92
N VAL A 125 -10.85 -6.73 -14.96
CA VAL A 125 -11.30 -5.34 -15.12
C VAL A 125 -10.45 -4.60 -16.16
N ALA A 126 -9.13 -4.80 -16.16
CA ALA A 126 -8.23 -4.21 -17.15
C ALA A 126 -8.62 -4.61 -18.59
N GLU A 127 -8.98 -5.86 -18.83
CA GLU A 127 -9.44 -6.33 -20.14
C GLU A 127 -10.75 -5.66 -20.59
N HIS A 128 -11.71 -5.47 -19.68
CA HIS A 128 -12.94 -4.76 -20.01
C HIS A 128 -12.66 -3.30 -20.37
N LEU A 129 -11.81 -2.62 -19.59
CA LEU A 129 -11.41 -1.24 -19.88
C LEU A 129 -10.66 -1.12 -21.21
N ARG A 130 -9.80 -2.09 -21.54
CA ARG A 130 -9.15 -2.16 -22.87
C ARG A 130 -10.16 -2.36 -23.99
N ALA A 131 -11.16 -3.22 -23.80
CA ALA A 131 -12.23 -3.44 -24.78
C ALA A 131 -13.08 -2.17 -25.01
N GLU A 132 -13.16 -1.27 -24.03
CA GLU A 132 -13.79 0.06 -24.14
C GLU A 132 -12.88 1.11 -24.83
N GLY A 133 -11.72 0.68 -25.35
CA GLY A 133 -10.77 1.51 -26.07
C GLY A 133 -9.89 2.37 -25.16
N ARG A 134 -9.60 1.89 -23.93
CA ARG A 134 -8.65 2.54 -23.02
C ARG A 134 -7.32 1.80 -23.00
N GLU A 135 -6.26 2.56 -22.79
CA GLU A 135 -4.99 2.02 -22.33
C GLU A 135 -5.04 1.79 -20.81
N VAL A 136 -4.36 0.76 -20.32
CA VAL A 136 -4.40 0.36 -18.91
C VAL A 136 -3.01 -0.02 -18.40
N MET A 137 -2.59 0.59 -17.30
CA MET A 137 -1.38 0.27 -16.56
C MET A 137 -1.72 -0.11 -15.12
N PHE A 138 -1.18 -1.23 -14.66
CA PHE A 138 -1.17 -1.58 -13.23
C PHE A 138 -0.29 -0.58 -12.49
N CYS A 139 -0.91 0.16 -11.58
CA CYS A 139 -0.32 1.32 -10.93
C CYS A 139 0.15 0.93 -9.53
N GLU A 140 -0.76 0.69 -8.58
CA GLU A 140 -0.42 0.55 -7.16
C GLU A 140 0.53 1.66 -6.68
N SER A 141 1.21 1.48 -5.54
CA SER A 141 2.01 2.53 -4.91
C SER A 141 3.45 2.62 -5.44
N LEU A 142 4.07 1.50 -5.83
CA LEU A 142 5.51 1.44 -6.15
C LEU A 142 5.94 2.40 -7.28
N PRO A 143 5.20 2.56 -8.39
CA PRO A 143 5.56 3.53 -9.43
C PRO A 143 5.58 4.98 -8.93
N PHE A 144 4.71 5.36 -8.00
CA PHE A 144 4.74 6.69 -7.39
C PHE A 144 5.90 6.87 -6.43
N GLN A 145 6.30 5.79 -5.73
CA GLN A 145 7.49 5.79 -4.88
C GLN A 145 8.77 5.89 -5.72
N ALA A 146 8.82 5.23 -6.88
CA ALA A 146 9.93 5.36 -7.84
C ALA A 146 9.98 6.76 -8.45
N LEU A 147 8.82 7.31 -8.82
CA LEU A 147 8.67 8.69 -9.30
C LEU A 147 9.16 9.71 -8.27
N PHE A 148 8.69 9.59 -7.03
CA PHE A 148 9.09 10.46 -5.92
C PHE A 148 10.58 10.30 -5.61
N GLY A 149 11.05 9.06 -5.44
CA GLY A 149 12.45 8.77 -5.16
C GLY A 149 13.37 9.30 -6.25
N CYS A 150 12.97 9.26 -7.52
CA CYS A 150 13.76 9.79 -8.62
C CYS A 150 13.73 11.32 -8.72
N LEU A 151 12.54 11.94 -8.69
CA LEU A 151 12.42 13.38 -8.93
C LEU A 151 12.66 14.23 -7.68
N MET A 152 12.54 13.67 -6.48
CA MET A 152 12.66 14.42 -5.22
C MET A 152 13.97 14.17 -4.48
N TRP A 153 14.87 13.33 -5.00
CA TRP A 153 16.09 12.96 -4.27
C TRP A 153 16.97 14.16 -3.91
N MET A 154 17.12 15.15 -4.80
CA MET A 154 17.92 16.34 -4.49
C MET A 154 17.30 17.18 -3.37
N TRP A 155 15.97 17.25 -3.31
CA TRP A 155 15.29 17.90 -2.20
C TRP A 155 15.46 17.08 -0.92
N VAL A 156 15.11 15.79 -0.94
CA VAL A 156 15.19 14.90 0.24
C VAL A 156 16.60 14.82 0.81
N GLN A 157 17.62 14.73 -0.04
CA GLN A 157 19.01 14.46 0.33
C GLN A 157 19.91 15.70 0.28
N ASP A 158 19.28 16.89 0.22
CA ASP A 158 19.94 18.18 0.13
C ASP A 158 21.06 18.32 1.17
N HIS A 159 22.24 18.71 0.69
CA HIS A 159 23.39 18.85 1.55
C HIS A 159 23.28 19.98 2.56
N ALA A 160 22.46 20.97 2.30
CA ALA A 160 22.21 22.09 3.18
C ALA A 160 21.20 21.80 4.29
N ASP A 161 20.49 20.66 4.27
CA ASP A 161 19.49 20.36 5.30
C ASP A 161 20.19 20.08 6.66
N PRO A 162 19.95 20.90 7.71
CA PRO A 162 20.58 20.74 9.02
C PRO A 162 20.15 19.46 9.76
N LEU A 163 19.04 18.83 9.39
CA LEU A 163 18.57 17.58 10.00
C LEU A 163 19.07 16.34 9.26
N LYS A 164 19.84 16.51 8.18
CA LYS A 164 20.39 15.41 7.40
C LYS A 164 21.35 14.57 8.23
N ARG A 165 21.16 13.26 8.19
CA ARG A 165 22.04 12.28 8.84
C ARG A 165 22.26 11.06 7.94
N PRO A 166 23.37 10.34 8.11
CA PRO A 166 23.52 9.02 7.52
C PRO A 166 22.40 8.07 7.99
N ALA A 167 21.86 7.29 7.06
CA ALA A 167 20.87 6.25 7.30
C ALA A 167 21.34 4.96 6.62
N GLY A 168 21.38 3.87 7.37
CA GLY A 168 21.75 2.54 6.89
C GLY A 168 20.54 1.61 6.90
N PHE A 169 20.44 0.75 5.88
CA PHE A 169 19.42 -0.30 5.81
C PHE A 169 19.98 -1.54 5.12
N GLY A 170 19.37 -2.70 5.40
CA GLY A 170 19.80 -3.97 4.82
C GLY A 170 19.64 -4.01 3.30
N GLY A 171 20.58 -4.68 2.64
CA GLY A 171 20.57 -4.95 1.21
C GLY A 171 19.27 -5.61 0.78
N ARG A 172 18.89 -5.38 -0.48
CA ARG A 172 17.67 -5.93 -1.05
C ARG A 172 18.00 -7.04 -2.04
N PRO A 173 17.26 -8.17 -2.03
CA PRO A 173 17.49 -9.26 -2.99
C PRO A 173 17.41 -8.77 -4.44
N GLY A 174 18.33 -9.25 -5.28
CA GLY A 174 18.36 -8.99 -6.73
C GLY A 174 19.29 -7.86 -7.20
N GLU A 175 20.03 -7.19 -6.31
CA GLU A 175 20.77 -5.96 -6.66
C GLU A 175 22.28 -5.99 -6.41
N GLY A 176 22.92 -7.16 -6.44
CA GLY A 176 24.39 -7.28 -6.42
C GLY A 176 25.09 -6.91 -5.11
N GLY A 177 24.34 -6.44 -4.11
CA GLY A 177 24.73 -6.52 -2.71
C GLY A 177 24.10 -7.78 -2.10
N GLY A 178 24.91 -8.64 -1.48
CA GLY A 178 24.37 -9.77 -0.73
C GLY A 178 23.37 -9.31 0.34
N GLU A 179 22.51 -10.21 0.82
CA GLU A 179 21.57 -9.95 1.92
C GLU A 179 22.26 -9.33 3.17
N ASP A 180 23.58 -9.49 3.27
CA ASP A 180 24.45 -8.98 4.33
C ASP A 180 25.05 -7.59 4.10
N GLN A 181 24.78 -6.91 2.98
CA GLN A 181 25.36 -5.59 2.69
C GLN A 181 24.46 -4.45 3.16
N LEU A 182 25.00 -3.54 3.96
CA LEU A 182 24.31 -2.30 4.34
C LEU A 182 24.38 -1.27 3.21
N ILE A 183 23.21 -0.81 2.78
CA ILE A 183 23.08 0.35 1.88
C ILE A 183 23.06 1.60 2.74
N TRP A 184 23.89 2.57 2.37
CA TRP A 184 23.96 3.87 3.04
C TRP A 184 23.33 4.95 2.17
N THR A 185 22.60 5.84 2.82
CA THR A 185 22.03 7.01 2.18
C THR A 185 21.95 8.17 3.18
N MET A 186 21.62 9.38 2.71
CA MET A 186 21.44 10.53 3.57
C MET A 186 19.96 10.87 3.67
N LEU A 187 19.42 10.93 4.89
CA LEU A 187 18.02 11.29 5.14
C LEU A 187 17.92 12.28 6.30
N PRO A 188 17.09 13.32 6.17
CA PRO A 188 16.67 14.14 7.30
C PRO A 188 16.02 13.29 8.39
N SER A 189 16.25 13.63 9.66
CA SER A 189 15.67 12.90 10.79
C SER A 189 14.13 12.95 10.83
N ASP A 190 13.54 13.95 10.17
CA ASP A 190 12.11 14.17 9.98
C ASP A 190 11.59 13.70 8.61
N PHE A 191 12.42 13.06 7.77
CA PHE A 191 12.03 12.61 6.42
C PHE A 191 10.67 11.90 6.43
N GLY A 192 9.82 12.29 5.48
CA GLY A 192 8.50 11.74 5.22
C GLY A 192 7.41 12.10 6.23
N ARG A 193 7.74 12.85 7.29
CA ARG A 193 6.74 13.48 8.17
C ARG A 193 6.37 14.86 7.65
N ARG A 194 5.20 15.35 8.03
CA ARG A 194 4.73 16.70 7.70
C ARG A 194 5.71 17.81 8.10
N SER A 195 6.37 17.67 9.24
CA SER A 195 7.37 18.63 9.74
C SER A 195 8.53 18.86 8.77
N HIS A 196 8.88 17.88 7.93
CA HIS A 196 9.94 18.02 6.93
C HIS A 196 9.55 19.03 5.84
N ALA A 197 8.34 18.89 5.28
CA ALA A 197 7.83 19.80 4.27
C ALA A 197 7.51 21.18 4.84
N ASP A 198 6.91 21.26 6.03
CA ASP A 198 6.60 22.54 6.68
C ASP A 198 7.88 23.39 6.89
N ARG A 199 8.96 22.76 7.35
CA ARG A 199 10.27 23.42 7.56
C ARG A 199 10.94 23.82 6.26
N ARG A 200 10.77 23.03 5.19
CA ARG A 200 11.45 23.20 3.90
C ARG A 200 10.50 23.59 2.76
N GLN A 201 9.46 24.34 3.09
CA GLN A 201 8.39 24.68 2.15
C GLN A 201 8.92 25.53 0.98
N VAL A 202 9.87 26.43 1.26
CA VAL A 202 10.48 27.30 0.24
C VAL A 202 11.34 26.46 -0.71
N GLU A 203 12.20 25.61 -0.17
CA GLU A 203 13.08 24.71 -0.92
C GLU A 203 12.28 23.69 -1.71
N LEU A 204 11.17 23.18 -1.17
CA LEU A 204 10.25 22.31 -1.88
C LEU A 204 9.65 23.02 -3.10
N GLY A 205 9.23 24.29 -2.95
CA GLY A 205 8.76 25.10 -4.06
C GLY A 205 9.82 25.28 -5.14
N GLN A 206 11.01 25.74 -4.75
CA GLN A 206 12.15 25.95 -5.65
C GLN A 206 12.56 24.66 -6.38
N HIS A 207 12.57 23.53 -5.68
CA HIS A 207 12.89 22.23 -6.27
C HIS A 207 11.86 21.82 -7.33
N LEU A 208 10.57 21.97 -7.03
CA LEU A 208 9.51 21.64 -7.99
C LEU A 208 9.56 22.52 -9.23
N ASP A 209 9.92 23.80 -9.10
CA ASP A 209 10.13 24.69 -10.25
C ASP A 209 11.41 24.33 -11.03
N PHE A 210 12.45 23.88 -10.33
CA PHE A 210 13.72 23.49 -10.93
C PHE A 210 13.65 22.22 -11.79
N ILE A 211 12.83 21.22 -11.42
CA ILE A 211 12.77 19.94 -12.16
C ILE A 211 12.13 20.04 -13.56
N GLY A 212 11.57 21.20 -13.92
CA GLY A 212 11.03 21.48 -15.25
C GLY A 212 9.53 21.74 -15.26
N GLU A 213 9.06 22.32 -16.37
CA GLU A 213 7.67 22.75 -16.55
C GLU A 213 6.89 21.90 -17.55
N THR A 214 7.59 21.24 -18.49
CA THR A 214 6.97 20.39 -19.52
C THR A 214 7.13 18.92 -19.20
N THR A 215 6.26 18.09 -19.79
CA THR A 215 6.33 16.63 -19.66
C THR A 215 7.69 16.10 -20.15
N GLU A 216 8.20 16.67 -21.24
CA GLU A 216 9.49 16.34 -21.84
C GLU A 216 10.66 16.70 -20.91
N ASP A 217 10.57 17.83 -20.20
CA ASP A 217 11.57 18.20 -19.20
C ASP A 217 11.60 17.22 -18.04
N LEU A 218 10.43 16.88 -17.47
CA LEU A 218 10.36 15.90 -16.40
C LEU A 218 10.88 14.53 -16.82
N LEU A 219 10.57 14.09 -18.05
CA LEU A 219 11.10 12.83 -18.58
C LEU A 219 12.63 12.88 -18.71
N ARG A 220 13.18 13.99 -19.21
CA ARG A 220 14.64 14.17 -19.32
C ARG A 220 15.32 14.14 -17.96
N VAL A 221 14.75 14.85 -16.98
CA VAL A 221 15.26 14.88 -15.60
C VAL A 221 15.14 13.50 -14.96
N PHE A 222 14.00 12.83 -15.10
CA PHE A 222 13.79 11.48 -14.58
C PHE A 222 14.81 10.48 -15.16
N ASP A 223 14.97 10.45 -16.48
CA ASP A 223 15.89 9.54 -17.16
C ASP A 223 17.35 9.82 -16.76
N TYR A 224 17.72 11.11 -16.56
CA TYR A 224 19.06 11.50 -16.12
C TYR A 224 19.35 11.20 -14.64
N TRP A 225 18.38 11.43 -13.74
CA TRP A 225 18.56 11.26 -12.29
C TRP A 225 18.36 9.85 -11.78
N ARG A 226 17.91 8.93 -12.63
CA ARG A 226 17.59 7.56 -12.24
C ARG A 226 18.72 6.84 -11.53
N GLU A 227 19.95 6.95 -12.03
CA GLU A 227 21.13 6.33 -11.41
C GLU A 227 21.52 7.02 -10.10
N TYR A 228 21.49 8.36 -10.06
CA TYR A 228 21.88 9.15 -8.90
C TYR A 228 20.90 9.01 -7.72
N SER A 229 19.62 8.84 -8.02
CA SER A 229 18.55 8.65 -7.04
C SER A 229 18.44 7.22 -6.50
N ARG A 230 19.22 6.27 -7.03
CA ARG A 230 19.12 4.84 -6.69
C ARG A 230 19.14 4.56 -5.17
N PRO A 231 20.01 5.16 -4.34
CA PRO A 231 20.00 4.90 -2.90
C PRO A 231 18.67 5.27 -2.22
N LEU A 232 18.05 6.39 -2.61
CA LEU A 232 16.75 6.79 -2.09
C LEU A 232 15.66 5.83 -2.58
N ARG A 233 15.68 5.47 -3.86
CA ARG A 233 14.69 4.51 -4.41
C ARG A 233 14.78 3.12 -3.76
N GLN A 234 15.99 2.65 -3.44
CA GLN A 234 16.20 1.42 -2.67
C GLN A 234 15.64 1.54 -1.24
N TYR A 235 15.84 2.67 -0.58
CA TYR A 235 15.25 2.93 0.73
C TYR A 235 13.72 2.88 0.69
N LEU A 236 13.14 3.38 -0.40
CA LEU A 236 11.70 3.38 -0.66
C LEU A 236 11.18 2.10 -1.31
N TRP A 237 12.00 1.04 -1.45
CA TRP A 237 11.63 -0.22 -2.10
C TRP A 237 11.20 -0.11 -3.58
N ALA A 238 11.46 1.02 -4.23
CA ALA A 238 10.99 1.35 -5.58
C ALA A 238 12.15 1.40 -6.57
N TYR A 239 12.95 0.35 -6.57
CA TYR A 239 14.22 0.25 -7.31
C TYR A 239 14.14 -0.69 -8.52
N LYS A 240 13.04 -1.43 -8.70
CA LYS A 240 12.95 -2.40 -9.80
C LYS A 240 12.79 -1.68 -11.15
N PRO A 241 13.36 -2.22 -12.24
CA PRO A 241 13.18 -1.65 -13.58
C PRO A 241 11.71 -1.50 -14.00
N GLU A 242 10.84 -2.39 -13.54
CA GLU A 242 9.39 -2.32 -13.81
C GLU A 242 8.75 -1.09 -13.16
N ASP A 243 9.15 -0.76 -11.93
CA ASP A 243 8.65 0.41 -11.20
C ASP A 243 9.10 1.70 -11.88
N GLU A 244 10.35 1.76 -12.34
CA GLU A 244 10.89 2.89 -13.12
C GLU A 244 10.14 3.09 -14.44
N LYS A 245 9.87 2.00 -15.16
CA LYS A 245 9.13 2.04 -16.43
C LYS A 245 7.71 2.58 -16.21
N ARG A 246 7.04 2.14 -15.14
CA ARG A 246 5.69 2.62 -14.77
C ARG A 246 5.72 4.07 -14.28
N ALA A 247 6.72 4.47 -13.50
CA ALA A 247 6.92 5.86 -13.08
C ALA A 247 7.08 6.80 -14.29
N ARG A 248 7.90 6.39 -15.27
CA ARG A 248 8.07 7.12 -16.53
C ARG A 248 6.75 7.22 -17.31
N MET A 249 5.92 6.17 -17.29
CA MET A 249 4.58 6.21 -17.91
C MET A 249 3.65 7.17 -17.18
N ILE A 250 3.70 7.23 -15.84
CA ILE A 250 2.93 8.21 -15.06
C ILE A 250 3.29 9.64 -15.47
N ILE A 251 4.57 9.94 -15.70
CA ILE A 251 4.99 11.27 -16.18
C ILE A 251 4.32 11.60 -17.51
N ARG A 252 4.36 10.67 -18.46
CA ARG A 252 3.71 10.84 -19.77
C ARG A 252 2.20 11.02 -19.67
N VAL A 253 1.52 10.19 -18.88
CA VAL A 253 0.05 10.14 -18.81
C VAL A 253 -0.54 11.30 -18.03
N LEU A 254 0.07 11.64 -16.89
CA LEU A 254 -0.43 12.75 -16.06
C LEU A 254 0.05 14.11 -16.57
N GLY A 255 1.23 14.16 -17.20
CA GLY A 255 1.88 15.39 -17.61
C GLY A 255 2.47 16.17 -16.43
N ALA A 256 3.34 17.14 -16.74
CA ALA A 256 4.18 17.78 -15.74
C ALA A 256 3.43 18.45 -14.58
N ARG A 257 2.35 19.17 -14.85
CA ARG A 257 1.57 19.86 -13.82
C ARG A 257 1.00 18.88 -12.78
N ARG A 258 0.37 17.79 -13.23
CA ARG A 258 -0.24 16.79 -12.33
C ARG A 258 0.84 15.98 -11.60
N VAL A 259 1.97 15.69 -12.24
CA VAL A 259 3.12 15.07 -11.56
C VAL A 259 3.66 15.96 -10.45
N LYS A 260 3.90 17.25 -10.71
CA LYS A 260 4.37 18.20 -9.67
C LYS A 260 3.38 18.30 -8.50
N LEU A 261 2.08 18.23 -8.78
CA LEU A 261 1.04 18.17 -7.74
C LEU A 261 1.18 16.90 -6.87
N VAL A 262 1.34 15.73 -7.48
CA VAL A 262 1.58 14.46 -6.76
C VAL A 262 2.86 14.53 -5.94
N LEU A 263 3.95 15.04 -6.50
CA LEU A 263 5.23 15.14 -5.80
C LEU A 263 5.14 16.05 -4.58
N ARG A 264 4.45 17.20 -4.70
CA ARG A 264 4.18 18.09 -3.56
C ARG A 264 3.33 17.39 -2.51
N TRP A 265 2.23 16.77 -2.92
CA TRP A 265 1.32 16.06 -2.02
C TRP A 265 2.03 14.94 -1.26
N LEU A 266 2.85 14.13 -1.93
CA LEU A 266 3.68 13.12 -1.29
C LEU A 266 4.73 13.75 -0.36
N ALA A 267 5.40 14.83 -0.77
CA ALA A 267 6.42 15.49 0.04
C ALA A 267 5.87 16.01 1.37
N GLU A 268 4.65 16.54 1.35
CA GLU A 268 3.97 17.14 2.50
C GLU A 268 3.61 16.16 3.62
N SER A 269 3.50 14.85 3.35
CA SER A 269 3.33 13.83 4.40
C SER A 269 3.56 12.41 3.85
N TYR A 270 4.77 12.13 3.38
CA TYR A 270 5.08 10.91 2.61
C TYR A 270 4.63 9.63 3.33
N TRP A 271 4.96 9.47 4.61
CA TRP A 271 4.65 8.23 5.34
C TRP A 271 3.15 7.99 5.57
N SER A 272 2.30 9.01 5.45
CA SER A 272 0.84 8.84 5.49
C SER A 272 0.21 8.75 4.09
N ARG A 273 0.98 8.92 3.02
CA ARG A 273 0.49 9.09 1.63
C ARG A 273 1.15 8.15 0.61
N TYR A 274 2.16 7.38 1.02
CA TYR A 274 2.92 6.50 0.14
C TYR A 274 2.20 5.17 -0.19
N LEU A 275 1.06 4.89 0.45
CA LEU A 275 0.22 3.71 0.26
C LEU A 275 -1.21 4.10 -0.12
N GLY A 276 -2.01 3.10 -0.52
CA GLY A 276 -3.43 3.28 -0.85
C GLY A 276 -3.70 3.77 -2.27
N TRP A 277 -2.67 3.84 -3.11
CA TRP A 277 -2.80 4.19 -4.53
C TRP A 277 -3.64 3.14 -5.29
N PRO A 278 -4.53 3.57 -6.21
CA PRO A 278 -5.42 2.67 -6.94
C PRO A 278 -4.68 1.62 -7.79
N ASP A 279 -5.30 0.45 -7.94
CA ASP A 279 -4.73 -0.69 -8.67
C ASP A 279 -4.39 -0.35 -10.12
N LEU A 280 -5.24 0.43 -10.80
CA LEU A 280 -5.11 0.74 -12.22
C LEU A 280 -5.06 2.25 -12.49
N LEU A 281 -4.23 2.63 -13.46
CA LEU A 281 -4.26 3.92 -14.14
C LEU A 281 -4.63 3.68 -15.60
N THR A 282 -5.67 4.37 -16.07
CA THR A 282 -6.18 4.20 -17.44
C THR A 282 -6.33 5.54 -18.15
N TRP A 283 -6.22 5.53 -19.47
CA TRP A 283 -6.38 6.74 -20.30
C TRP A 283 -6.85 6.36 -21.69
N ARG A 284 -7.26 7.35 -22.49
CA ARG A 284 -7.47 7.20 -23.93
C ARG A 284 -6.30 7.84 -24.66
N GLU A 285 -5.73 7.13 -25.62
CA GLU A 285 -4.72 7.70 -26.49
C GLU A 285 -5.39 8.57 -27.55
N THR A 286 -4.93 9.81 -27.70
CA THR A 286 -5.40 10.75 -28.72
C THR A 286 -4.24 11.22 -29.59
N SER A 287 -4.52 11.97 -30.66
CA SER A 287 -3.48 12.57 -31.50
C SER A 287 -2.60 13.59 -30.74
N SER A 288 -3.10 14.16 -29.64
CA SER A 288 -2.38 15.08 -28.75
C SER A 288 -1.74 14.38 -27.54
N GLY A 289 -1.82 13.05 -27.45
CA GLY A 289 -1.31 12.26 -26.34
C GLY A 289 -2.41 11.74 -25.40
N PRO A 290 -2.06 11.31 -24.18
CA PRO A 290 -2.99 10.76 -23.20
C PRO A 290 -4.07 11.77 -22.77
N ASP A 291 -5.33 11.35 -22.80
CA ASP A 291 -6.47 12.11 -22.30
C ASP A 291 -7.45 11.18 -21.54
N ASP A 292 -8.49 11.73 -20.93
CA ASP A 292 -9.52 10.96 -20.20
C ASP A 292 -8.89 10.02 -19.15
N VAL A 293 -7.91 10.56 -18.41
CA VAL A 293 -7.15 9.82 -17.40
C VAL A 293 -8.05 9.49 -16.21
N LEU A 294 -8.09 8.21 -15.82
CA LEU A 294 -8.92 7.68 -14.76
C LEU A 294 -8.13 6.69 -13.91
N PHE A 295 -8.11 6.92 -12.60
CA PHE A 295 -7.66 5.93 -11.62
C PHE A 295 -8.80 4.98 -11.26
N VAL A 296 -8.49 3.69 -11.15
CA VAL A 296 -9.48 2.66 -10.81
C VAL A 296 -8.95 1.76 -9.71
N GLU A 297 -9.68 1.70 -8.60
CA GLU A 297 -9.51 0.70 -7.54
C GLU A 297 -10.45 -0.47 -7.83
N VAL A 298 -9.95 -1.70 -7.75
CA VAL A 298 -10.69 -2.92 -8.07
C VAL A 298 -11.03 -3.67 -6.79
N LYS A 299 -12.31 -4.01 -6.62
CA LYS A 299 -12.79 -4.80 -5.49
C LYS A 299 -13.56 -6.02 -5.94
N SER A 300 -13.09 -7.18 -5.48
CA SER A 300 -13.82 -8.43 -5.62
C SER A 300 -15.04 -8.49 -4.70
N SER A 301 -15.91 -9.48 -4.91
CA SER A 301 -17.13 -9.66 -4.14
C SER A 301 -16.83 -9.99 -2.67
N GLY A 302 -17.08 -9.02 -1.78
CA GLY A 302 -16.84 -9.13 -0.35
C GLY A 302 -15.51 -8.53 0.10
N ASP A 303 -14.74 -7.95 -0.82
CA ASP A 303 -13.58 -7.13 -0.48
C ASP A 303 -14.00 -5.70 -0.09
N HIS A 304 -13.17 -5.07 0.74
CA HIS A 304 -13.40 -3.76 1.35
C HIS A 304 -12.24 -2.82 1.12
N LEU A 305 -12.49 -1.51 1.17
CA LEU A 305 -11.41 -0.53 1.10
C LEU A 305 -10.52 -0.64 2.35
N SER A 306 -9.20 -0.55 2.15
CA SER A 306 -8.25 -0.43 3.25
C SER A 306 -8.27 0.99 3.85
N GLY A 307 -7.67 1.18 5.03
CA GLY A 307 -7.55 2.51 5.64
C GLY A 307 -6.78 3.49 4.74
N ASP A 308 -5.67 3.04 4.15
CA ASP A 308 -4.86 3.85 3.25
C ASP A 308 -5.63 4.21 1.96
N GLN A 309 -6.43 3.29 1.42
CA GLN A 309 -7.27 3.56 0.25
C GLN A 309 -8.35 4.60 0.55
N ARG A 310 -8.99 4.53 1.72
CA ARG A 310 -9.98 5.55 2.14
C ARG A 310 -9.31 6.92 2.27
N THR A 311 -8.15 6.98 2.90
CA THR A 311 -7.35 8.21 3.00
C THR A 311 -7.00 8.75 1.62
N TRP A 312 -6.52 7.90 0.70
CA TRP A 312 -6.19 8.32 -0.66
C TRP A 312 -7.41 8.89 -1.40
N ILE A 313 -8.58 8.25 -1.30
CA ILE A 313 -9.81 8.71 -1.97
C ILE A 313 -10.23 10.09 -1.44
N GLN A 314 -10.22 10.28 -0.12
CA GLN A 314 -10.55 11.57 0.50
C GLN A 314 -9.55 12.65 0.08
N GLU A 315 -8.25 12.37 0.19
CA GLU A 315 -7.21 13.33 -0.15
C GLU A 315 -7.14 13.60 -1.66
N ASN A 316 -7.53 12.64 -2.49
CA ASN A 316 -7.67 12.86 -3.93
C ASN A 316 -8.78 13.89 -4.20
N LYS A 317 -9.95 13.78 -3.57
CA LYS A 317 -11.04 14.75 -3.73
C LYS A 317 -10.64 16.16 -3.28
N THR A 318 -9.87 16.28 -2.19
CA THR A 318 -9.52 17.58 -1.59
C THR A 318 -8.26 18.22 -2.16
N HIS A 319 -7.28 17.44 -2.62
CA HIS A 319 -5.95 17.95 -2.97
C HIS A 319 -5.51 17.66 -4.41
N LEU A 320 -5.77 16.45 -4.92
CA LEU A 320 -5.21 16.03 -6.22
C LEU A 320 -6.17 16.29 -7.39
N GLY A 321 -7.47 16.08 -7.17
CA GLY A 321 -8.51 16.28 -8.17
C GLY A 321 -8.43 15.32 -9.36
N PHE A 322 -7.93 14.10 -9.17
CA PHE A 322 -7.96 13.09 -10.24
C PHE A 322 -9.32 12.43 -10.34
N GLU A 323 -9.72 12.13 -11.57
CA GLU A 323 -10.86 11.25 -11.81
C GLU A 323 -10.57 9.87 -11.21
N PHE A 324 -11.53 9.36 -10.46
CA PHE A 324 -11.41 8.11 -9.73
C PHE A 324 -12.71 7.31 -9.83
N ALA A 325 -12.58 5.99 -10.00
CA ALA A 325 -13.69 5.06 -9.95
C ALA A 325 -13.36 3.81 -9.13
N LEU A 326 -14.40 3.22 -8.55
CA LEU A 326 -14.33 1.94 -7.87
C LEU A 326 -14.96 0.87 -8.75
N ALA A 327 -14.15 -0.06 -9.26
CA ALA A 327 -14.60 -1.21 -10.03
C ALA A 327 -15.02 -2.34 -9.08
N LYS A 328 -16.31 -2.68 -9.08
CA LYS A 328 -16.87 -3.77 -8.26
C LYS A 328 -17.16 -4.98 -9.13
N VAL A 329 -16.45 -6.08 -8.87
CA VAL A 329 -16.65 -7.35 -9.58
C VAL A 329 -17.64 -8.22 -8.81
N HIS A 330 -18.88 -8.28 -9.27
CA HIS A 330 -19.95 -9.01 -8.62
C HIS A 330 -19.94 -10.49 -9.00
N ARG A 331 -19.91 -11.35 -7.96
CA ARG A 331 -20.04 -12.79 -8.11
C ARG A 331 -21.47 -13.16 -8.50
N THR A 332 -21.68 -13.43 -9.78
CA THR A 332 -22.99 -13.78 -10.34
C THR A 332 -23.16 -15.28 -10.52
N ALA A 333 -22.06 -16.00 -10.76
CA ALA A 333 -22.00 -17.46 -10.85
C ALA A 333 -20.73 -18.00 -10.19
N LYS A 334 -20.69 -19.32 -9.95
CA LYS A 334 -19.49 -20.03 -9.47
C LYS A 334 -19.20 -21.21 -10.39
N LEU A 335 -17.95 -21.36 -10.79
CA LEU A 335 -17.44 -22.54 -11.47
C LEU A 335 -16.67 -23.39 -10.44
N PRO A 336 -17.19 -24.57 -10.06
CA PRO A 336 -16.46 -25.47 -9.18
C PRO A 336 -15.25 -26.06 -9.90
N VAL A 337 -14.12 -26.12 -9.21
CA VAL A 337 -12.94 -26.88 -9.61
C VAL A 337 -12.55 -27.85 -8.51
N ASP A 338 -12.01 -29.01 -8.88
CA ASP A 338 -11.48 -29.94 -7.90
C ASP A 338 -10.31 -29.28 -7.16
N PRO A 339 -10.24 -29.41 -5.83
CA PRO A 339 -9.11 -28.91 -5.07
C PRO A 339 -7.86 -29.69 -5.48
N LEU A 340 -6.94 -29.03 -6.19
CA LEU A 340 -5.56 -29.50 -6.37
C LEU A 340 -4.87 -29.64 -5.02
#